data_AF-A0A0D6B4N6-F1
#
_entry.id   AF-A0A0D6B4N6-F1
#
_cell.length_a   1.000
_cell.length_b   1.000
_cell.length_c   1.000
_cell.angle_alpha   90.00
_cell.angle_beta   90.00
_cell.angle_gamma   90.00
#
_symmetry.space_group_name_H-M   'P 1'
#
loop_
_entity.id
_entity.type
_entity.pdbx_description
1 polymer ?
#
loop_
_entity_poly.entity_id
_entity_poly.type
_entity_poly.pdbx_seq_one_letter_code
_entity_poly.pdbx_strand_id
1 'polypeptide(L)' 'MTRRPVVLSLLAAVSGFLAFDLARSAPLDPYLSPPLFALGSGEAAGGAHCAALPTR' A
#
# COMPACT_ATOMS: atom_id res chain seq x y z
N MET A 1 -10.96 -9.48 -32.95
CA MET A 1 -11.80 -9.38 -31.73
C MET A 1 -11.06 -9.89 -30.48
N THR A 2 -9.83 -9.44 -30.21
CA THR A 2 -8.99 -9.92 -29.09
C THR A 2 -9.01 -9.01 -27.87
N ARG A 3 -9.40 -7.75 -28.03
CA ARG A 3 -9.40 -6.75 -26.93
C ARG A 3 -10.34 -7.13 -25.79
N ARG A 4 -11.56 -7.58 -26.11
CA ARG A 4 -12.57 -7.94 -25.09
C ARG A 4 -12.14 -9.10 -24.18
N PRO A 5 -11.71 -10.28 -24.70
CA PRO A 5 -11.24 -11.35 -23.83
C PRO A 5 -9.99 -10.93 -23.02
N VAL A 6 -9.05 -10.19 -23.62
CA VAL A 6 -7.86 -9.70 -22.91
C VAL A 6 -8.24 -8.79 -21.74
N VAL A 7 -9.14 -7.83 -21.95
CA VAL A 7 -9.61 -6.93 -20.88
C VAL A 7 -10.31 -7.70 -19.77
N LEU A 8 -11.18 -8.66 -20.11
CA LEU A 8 -11.86 -9.48 -19.11
C LEU A 8 -10.88 -10.33 -18.29
N SER A 9 -9.89 -10.95 -18.95
CA SER A 9 -8.84 -11.71 -18.25
C SER A 9 -8.00 -10.83 -17.34
N LEU A 10 -7.62 -9.63 -17.78
CA LEU A 10 -6.87 -8.69 -16.96
C LEU A 10 -7.68 -8.26 -15.73
N LEU A 11 -8.94 -7.87 -15.92
CA LEU A 11 -9.80 -7.44 -14.82
C LEU A 11 -10.03 -8.57 -13.81
N ALA A 12 -10.23 -9.80 -14.28
CA ALA A 12 -10.37 -10.97 -13.42
C ALA A 12 -9.08 -11.27 -12.63
N ALA A 13 -7.91 -11.13 -13.26
CA ALA A 13 -6.63 -11.33 -12.59
C ALA A 13 -6.39 -10.26 -11.51
N VAL A 14 -6.63 -8.99 -11.83
CA VAL A 14 -6.45 -7.87 -10.88
C VAL A 14 -7.42 -7.98 -9.71
N SER A 15 -8.70 -8.26 -9.97
CA SER A 15 -9.69 -8.41 -8.89
C SER A 15 -9.39 -9.63 -8.02
N GLY A 16 -8.97 -10.75 -8.61
CA GLY A 16 -8.54 -11.94 -7.87
C GLY A 16 -7.34 -11.67 -6.98
N PHE A 17 -6.32 -10.97 -7.49
CA PHE A 17 -5.16 -10.55 -6.71
C PHE A 17 -5.57 -9.65 -5.53
N LEU A 18 -6.41 -8.65 -5.78
CA LEU A 18 -6.85 -7.70 -4.76
C LEU A 18 -7.68 -8.38 -3.67
N ALA A 19 -8.59 -9.28 -4.05
CA ALA A 19 -9.37 -10.05 -3.09
C ALA A 19 -8.50 -10.96 -2.23
N PHE A 20 -7.47 -11.58 -2.83
CA PHE A 20 -6.50 -12.40 -2.08
C PHE A 20 -5.68 -11.56 -1.11
N ASP A 21 -5.16 -10.41 -1.54
CA ASP A 21 -4.42 -9.46 -0.71
C ASP A 21 -5.26 -8.99 0.48
N LEU A 22 -6.48 -8.52 0.24
CA LEU A 22 -7.38 -8.06 1.32
C LEU A 22 -7.76 -9.17 2.32
N ALA A 23 -7.83 -10.42 1.86
CA ALA A 23 -8.19 -11.55 2.72
C ALA A 23 -7.00 -12.09 3.55
N ARG A 24 -5.75 -11.78 3.16
CA ARG A 24 -4.55 -12.41 3.72
C ARG A 24 -3.54 -11.45 4.32
N SER A 25 -3.50 -10.21 3.85
CA SER A 25 -2.58 -9.19 4.34
C SER A 25 -3.03 -8.71 5.72
N ALA A 26 -2.04 -8.51 6.60
CA ALA A 26 -2.29 -7.85 7.88
C ALA A 26 -2.73 -6.39 7.63
N PRO A 27 -3.51 -5.79 8.55
CA PRO A 27 -3.79 -4.36 8.49
C PRO A 27 -2.50 -3.57 8.38
N LEU A 28 -2.46 -2.57 7.49
CA LEU A 28 -1.30 -1.70 7.35
C LEU A 28 -1.13 -0.90 8.66
N ASP A 29 0.05 -1.02 9.27
CA ASP A 29 0.45 -0.15 10.37
C ASP A 29 1.09 1.13 9.80
N PRO A 30 0.42 2.29 9.87
CA PRO A 30 0.96 3.53 9.32
C PRO A 30 2.21 4.00 10.08
N TYR A 31 2.40 3.60 11.33
CA TYR A 31 3.54 4.02 12.16
C TYR A 31 4.81 3.23 11.85
N LEU A 32 4.67 2.04 11.29
CA LEU A 32 5.79 1.23 10.81
C LEU A 32 6.03 1.36 9.30
N SER A 33 5.17 2.13 8.61
CA SER A 33 5.35 2.34 7.18
C SER A 33 6.61 3.20 6.92
N PRO A 34 7.53 2.77 6.05
CA PRO A 34 8.68 3.58 5.69
C PRO A 34 8.21 4.85 4.96
N PRO A 35 8.96 5.97 5.08
CA PRO A 35 8.61 7.20 4.38
C PRO A 35 8.57 6.97 2.87
N LEU A 36 7.52 7.50 2.21
CA LEU A 36 7.39 7.47 0.74
C LEU A 36 8.60 8.15 0.05
N PHE A 37 9.17 9.16 0.69
CA PHE A 37 10.37 9.86 0.24
C PHE A 37 11.40 9.91 1.36
N ALA A 38 12.54 9.24 1.17
CA ALA A 38 13.71 9.38 2.03
C ALA A 38 14.66 10.41 1.38
N LEU A 39 14.53 11.69 1.76
CA LEU A 39 15.36 12.78 1.22
C LEU A 39 16.83 12.75 1.74
N GLY A 40 17.28 11.61 2.26
CA GLY A 40 18.68 11.37 2.62
C GLY A 40 19.16 12.09 3.89
N SER A 41 18.28 12.72 4.67
CA SER A 41 18.65 13.39 5.92
C SER A 41 19.00 12.42 7.06
N GLY A 42 18.70 11.13 6.92
CA GLY A 42 18.79 10.15 8.01
C GLY A 42 17.73 10.36 9.10
N GLU A 43 16.88 11.37 8.96
CA GLU A 43 15.76 11.62 9.85
C GLU A 43 14.73 10.50 9.67
N ALA A 44 14.33 9.87 10.77
CA ALA A 44 13.16 9.00 10.77
C ALA A 44 11.95 9.80 10.25
N ALA A 45 10.91 9.11 9.76
CA ALA A 45 9.63 9.75 9.44
C ALA A 45 8.94 10.27 10.72
N GLY A 46 9.53 11.28 11.36
CA GLY A 46 9.03 11.97 12.52
C GLY A 46 7.96 12.95 12.07
N GLY A 47 6.69 12.57 12.25
CA GLY A 47 5.64 13.54 12.54
C GLY A 47 5.23 14.53 11.44
N ALA A 48 5.42 14.25 10.15
CA ALA A 48 4.74 15.05 9.11
C ALA A 48 3.20 14.86 9.13
N HIS A 49 2.69 13.92 9.93
CA HIS A 49 1.28 13.70 10.18
C HIS A 49 0.94 14.09 11.63
N CYS A 50 -0.01 15.02 11.82
CA CYS A 50 -0.46 15.48 13.15
C CYS A 50 -1.14 14.39 14.00
N ALA A 51 -1.27 13.16 13.49
CA ALA A 51 -1.75 12.00 14.22
C ALA A 51 -0.63 11.03 14.63
N ALA A 52 0.64 11.45 14.57
CA ALA A 52 1.74 10.65 15.10
C ALA A 52 1.49 10.34 16.59
N LEU A 53 1.55 9.05 16.96
CA LEU A 53 1.44 8.63 18.36
C LEU A 53 2.51 9.35 19.18
N PRO A 54 2.17 9.94 20.34
CA PRO A 54 3.18 10.50 21.23
C PRO A 54 4.14 9.39 21.66
N THR A 55 5.41 9.55 21.32
CA THR A 55 6.48 8.75 21.91
C THR A 55 6.54 9.10 23.40
N ARG A 56 6.50 8.08 24.27
CA ARG A 56 6.73 8.28 25.71
C ARG A 56 8.03 9.01 25.98
#